data_AF-A0A914FI18-F1
#
_entry.id   AF-A0A914FI18-F1
#
_cell.length_a   1.000
_cell.length_b   1.000
_cell.length_c   1.000
_cell.angle_alpha   90.00
_cell.angle_beta   90.00
_cell.angle_gamma   90.00
#
_symmetry.space_group_name_H-M   'P 1'
#
loop_
_entity.id
_entity.type
_entity.pdbx_description
1 polymer ?
#
loop_
_entity_poly.entity_id
_entity_poly.type
_entity_poly.pdbx_seq_one_letter_code
_entity_poly.pdbx_strand_id
1 'polypeptide(L)'
;MGRFGEDKVFLPLKSSFNQSKCIWLTVGIGGDDQVEKLFKEKYPNCQIFGVEASPDQYANFESYGTVIPYGVGVKNSNITLTLRSNDNYVEKIVEVLAFSDLLDNFVKSRLIHYMTIDIEGAEFDILEEILPFKILYNQNIAFCQIDAELHSNEIRIREILHKFNSNQSPYMPIVSKPFLNHQKVTWINIENEECKEAFNISKWV
;
A
#
# COMPACT_ATOMS: atom_id res chain seq x y z
N MET A 1 4.24 2.96 15.03
CA MET A 1 3.28 1.93 15.48
C MET A 1 2.08 1.99 14.55
N GLY A 2 1.87 0.95 13.75
CA GLY A 2 0.68 0.74 12.93
C GLY A 2 -0.46 0.16 13.75
N ARG A 3 -1.57 -0.16 13.07
CA ARG A 3 -2.91 -0.45 13.59
C ARG A 3 -3.00 -1.46 14.75
N PHE A 4 -2.02 -2.37 14.88
CA PHE A 4 -1.94 -3.37 15.96
C PHE A 4 -0.69 -3.25 16.84
N GLY A 5 -0.06 -2.08 16.87
CA GLY A 5 1.21 -1.87 17.56
C GLY A 5 2.43 -2.32 16.75
N GLU A 6 2.25 -2.51 15.44
CA GLU A 6 3.29 -2.99 14.54
C GLU A 6 4.27 -1.90 14.13
N ASP A 7 5.52 -2.29 13.89
CA ASP A 7 6.48 -1.38 13.28
C ASP A 7 6.34 -1.45 11.76
N LYS A 8 5.74 -0.41 11.16
CA LYS A 8 5.85 -0.15 9.71
C LYS A 8 7.28 0.27 9.40
N VAL A 9 7.90 -0.36 8.41
CA VAL A 9 9.28 -0.04 8.02
C VAL A 9 9.26 0.91 6.85
N PHE A 10 10.03 2.00 6.92
CA PHE A 10 10.20 2.95 5.83
C PHE A 10 11.68 3.15 5.53
N LEU A 11 12.07 2.90 4.28
CA LEU A 11 13.38 3.29 3.78
C LEU A 11 13.48 4.82 3.87
N PRO A 12 14.60 5.36 4.38
CA PRO A 12 14.79 6.79 4.39
C PRO A 12 14.99 7.31 2.96
N LEU A 13 14.29 8.40 2.61
CA LEU A 13 14.58 9.16 1.39
C LEU A 13 16.03 9.65 1.41
N LYS A 14 16.70 9.67 0.25
CA LYS A 14 18.00 10.34 0.13
C LYS A 14 17.84 11.83 0.44
N SER A 15 18.88 12.42 1.03
CA SER A 15 18.91 13.87 1.28
C SER A 15 18.84 14.70 0.00
N SER A 16 19.27 14.15 -1.13
CA SER A 16 19.19 14.77 -2.46
C SER A 16 17.83 14.62 -3.14
N PHE A 17 16.94 13.77 -2.62
CA PHE A 17 15.65 13.51 -3.26
C PHE A 17 14.70 14.69 -3.05
N ASN A 18 14.07 15.14 -4.13
CA ASN A 18 13.03 16.17 -4.01
C ASN A 18 11.78 15.57 -3.37
N GLN A 19 11.60 15.84 -2.08
CA GLN A 19 10.46 15.35 -1.31
C GLN A 19 9.10 15.76 -1.87
N SER A 20 8.97 16.84 -2.65
CA SER A 20 7.68 17.18 -3.28
C SER A 20 7.23 16.15 -4.33
N LYS A 21 8.12 15.27 -4.79
CA LYS A 21 7.81 14.13 -5.66
C LYS A 21 7.46 12.85 -4.90
N CYS A 22 7.71 12.83 -3.59
CA CYS A 22 7.42 11.67 -2.76
C CYS A 22 5.91 11.46 -2.67
N ILE A 23 5.50 10.23 -2.90
CA ILE A 23 4.10 9.80 -2.83
C ILE A 23 4.03 8.59 -1.91
N TRP A 24 3.17 8.68 -0.91
CA TRP A 24 2.73 7.54 -0.15
C TRP A 24 1.25 7.27 -0.43
N LEU A 25 0.96 6.04 -0.85
CA LEU A 25 -0.40 5.51 -0.96
C LEU A 25 -0.63 4.49 0.16
N THR A 26 -1.56 4.77 1.07
CA THR A 26 -2.03 3.80 2.06
C THR A 26 -3.37 3.23 1.62
N VAL A 27 -3.50 1.91 1.59
CA VAL A 27 -4.72 1.19 1.20
C VAL A 27 -5.26 0.49 2.44
N GLY A 28 -6.46 0.87 2.85
CA GLY A 28 -7.02 0.52 4.16
C GLY A 28 -6.46 1.42 5.26
N ILE A 29 -6.99 2.64 5.40
CA ILE A 29 -6.58 3.57 6.48
C ILE A 29 -6.93 2.97 7.85
N GLY A 30 -8.08 2.31 7.97
CA GLY A 30 -8.32 1.43 9.10
C GLY A 30 -8.70 2.12 10.43
N GLY A 31 -8.80 3.46 10.46
CA GLY A 31 -9.12 4.26 11.66
C GLY A 31 -7.95 4.54 12.60
N ASP A 32 -6.79 3.89 12.41
CA ASP A 32 -5.54 4.22 13.10
C ASP A 32 -4.50 4.69 12.09
N ASP A 33 -4.32 6.01 12.03
CA ASP A 33 -3.52 6.72 11.06
C ASP A 33 -2.26 7.35 11.70
N GLN A 34 -1.86 6.85 12.88
CA GLN A 34 -0.75 7.44 13.63
C GLN A 34 0.58 7.40 12.87
N VAL A 35 0.85 6.31 12.12
CA VAL A 35 2.06 6.24 11.29
C VAL A 35 2.00 7.23 10.15
N GLU A 36 0.83 7.36 9.55
CA GLU A 36 0.51 8.27 8.46
C GLU A 36 0.82 9.72 8.87
N LYS A 37 0.36 10.09 10.06
CA LYS A 37 0.64 11.37 10.68
C LYS A 37 2.13 11.58 10.97
N LEU A 38 2.79 10.63 11.66
CA LEU A 38 4.20 10.75 12.03
C LEU A 38 5.13 10.85 10.81
N PHE A 39 4.84 10.10 9.75
CA PHE A 39 5.56 10.20 8.50
C PHE A 39 5.32 11.55 7.84
N LYS A 40 4.10 12.09 7.87
CA LYS A 40 3.82 13.44 7.33
C LYS A 40 4.59 14.52 8.08
N GLU A 41 4.71 14.41 9.40
CA GLU A 41 5.53 15.30 10.22
C GLU A 41 7.02 15.20 9.86
N LYS A 42 7.52 13.98 9.64
CA LYS A 42 8.92 13.74 9.23
C LYS A 42 9.19 14.18 7.79
N TYR A 43 8.22 14.01 6.90
CA TYR A 43 8.33 14.28 5.48
C TYR A 43 7.22 15.20 4.97
N PRO A 44 7.24 16.50 5.36
CA PRO A 44 6.10 17.40 5.17
C PRO A 44 5.73 17.64 3.71
N ASN A 45 6.67 17.55 2.77
CA ASN A 45 6.38 17.75 1.35
C ASN A 45 5.96 16.47 0.61
N CYS A 46 6.01 15.29 1.24
CA CYS A 46 5.45 14.07 0.63
C CYS A 46 3.93 14.22 0.51
N GLN A 47 3.39 13.82 -0.63
CA GLN A 47 1.95 13.67 -0.82
C GLN A 47 1.51 12.34 -0.21
N ILE A 48 0.44 12.34 0.58
CA ILE A 48 -0.11 11.13 1.19
C ILE A 48 -1.54 10.99 0.72
N PHE A 49 -1.84 9.84 0.13
CA PHE A 49 -3.16 9.43 -0.34
C PHE A 49 -3.61 8.21 0.45
N GLY A 50 -4.86 8.20 0.88
CA GLY A 50 -5.43 7.10 1.64
C GLY A 50 -6.70 6.58 1.00
N VAL A 51 -6.75 5.28 0.75
CA VAL A 51 -7.91 4.59 0.17
C VAL A 51 -8.69 3.93 1.30
N GLU A 52 -9.91 4.40 1.52
CA GLU A 52 -10.79 3.89 2.58
C GLU A 52 -12.25 4.23 2.25
N ALA A 53 -13.12 3.21 2.24
CA ALA A 53 -14.53 3.40 1.91
C ALA A 53 -15.38 3.87 3.10
N SER A 54 -14.91 3.67 4.34
CA SER A 54 -15.66 4.00 5.56
C SER A 54 -15.29 5.39 6.12
N PRO A 55 -16.22 6.36 6.15
CA PRO A 55 -15.95 7.71 6.67
C PRO A 55 -15.39 7.74 8.10
N ASP A 56 -15.92 6.87 8.97
CA ASP A 56 -15.48 6.78 10.36
C ASP A 56 -14.00 6.38 10.48
N GLN A 57 -13.44 5.72 9.45
CA GLN A 57 -12.07 5.20 9.45
C GLN A 57 -11.04 6.16 8.82
N TYR A 58 -11.47 7.23 8.17
CA TYR A 58 -10.55 8.20 7.55
C TYR A 58 -10.68 9.63 8.08
N ALA A 59 -11.60 9.90 9.01
CA ALA A 59 -11.90 11.25 9.47
C ALA A 59 -10.68 12.04 9.97
N ASN A 60 -9.74 11.39 10.66
CA ASN A 60 -8.51 12.04 11.15
C ASN A 60 -7.50 12.29 10.02
N PHE A 61 -7.47 11.40 9.01
CA PHE A 61 -6.50 11.40 7.93
C PHE A 61 -6.66 12.63 7.00
N GLU A 62 -7.90 13.10 6.82
CA GLU A 62 -8.22 14.29 6.00
C GLU A 62 -7.48 15.55 6.44
N SER A 63 -7.04 15.62 7.70
CA SER A 63 -6.32 16.78 8.23
C SER A 63 -4.90 16.94 7.67
N TYR A 64 -4.34 15.90 7.05
CA TYR A 64 -2.95 15.93 6.56
C TYR A 64 -2.70 15.10 5.27
N GLY A 65 -3.67 14.33 4.80
CA GLY A 65 -3.62 13.55 3.58
C GLY A 65 -4.87 13.74 2.70
N THR A 66 -4.84 13.17 1.50
CA THR A 66 -6.00 13.16 0.58
C THR A 66 -6.72 11.82 0.65
N VAL A 67 -7.99 11.83 1.05
CA VAL A 67 -8.82 10.63 1.09
C VAL A 67 -9.37 10.32 -0.29
N ILE A 68 -9.35 9.03 -0.64
CA ILE A 68 -9.98 8.44 -1.81
C ILE A 68 -11.08 7.51 -1.28
N PRO A 69 -12.35 7.97 -1.23
CA PRO A 69 -13.41 7.33 -0.46
C PRO A 69 -14.05 6.14 -1.20
N TYR A 70 -13.23 5.20 -1.64
CA TYR A 70 -13.62 4.05 -2.46
C TYR A 70 -12.93 2.79 -1.94
N GLY A 71 -13.50 1.62 -2.27
CA GLY A 71 -12.74 0.39 -2.28
C GLY A 71 -11.79 0.35 -3.49
N VAL A 72 -10.82 -0.56 -3.48
CA VAL A 72 -9.90 -0.73 -4.60
C VAL A 72 -9.72 -2.19 -4.98
N GLY A 73 -9.58 -2.44 -6.28
CA GLY A 73 -9.38 -3.77 -6.83
C GLY A 73 -8.80 -3.71 -8.24
N VAL A 74 -8.77 -4.85 -8.93
CA VAL A 74 -8.24 -4.92 -10.31
C VAL A 74 -9.19 -4.36 -11.38
N LYS A 75 -10.47 -4.20 -11.05
CA LYS A 75 -11.51 -3.70 -11.96
C LYS A 75 -12.58 -2.91 -11.21
N ASN A 76 -13.26 -2.01 -11.92
CA ASN A 76 -14.41 -1.30 -11.38
C ASN A 76 -15.55 -2.28 -11.06
N SER A 77 -16.12 -2.18 -9.87
CA SER A 77 -17.26 -3.00 -9.46
C SER A 77 -17.99 -2.39 -8.26
N ASN A 78 -19.20 -2.87 -8.00
CA ASN A 78 -19.90 -2.63 -6.74
C ASN A 78 -19.98 -3.95 -5.99
N ILE A 79 -19.44 -3.98 -4.78
CA ILE A 79 -19.42 -5.18 -3.94
C ILE A 79 -20.04 -4.88 -2.59
N THR A 80 -20.73 -5.87 -2.01
CA THR A 80 -21.19 -5.79 -0.63
C THR A 80 -20.02 -6.13 0.28
N LEU A 81 -19.62 -5.18 1.12
CA LEU A 81 -18.60 -5.37 2.15
C LEU A 81 -19.20 -5.16 3.53
N THR A 82 -18.72 -5.92 4.49
CA THR A 82 -19.01 -5.70 5.91
C THR A 82 -18.03 -4.67 6.45
N LEU A 83 -18.48 -3.43 6.56
CA LEU A 83 -17.65 -2.33 7.06
C LEU A 83 -17.91 -2.08 8.54
N ARG A 84 -16.85 -1.72 9.26
CA ARG A 84 -16.99 -1.18 10.61
C ARG A 84 -17.50 0.27 10.52
N SER A 85 -18.62 0.54 11.19
CA SER A 85 -19.21 1.88 11.36
C SER A 85 -19.83 1.98 12.75
N ASN A 86 -19.47 3.01 13.51
CA ASN A 86 -19.90 3.21 14.91
C ASN A 86 -19.82 1.93 15.77
N ASP A 87 -18.66 1.26 15.76
CA ASP A 87 -18.37 0.00 16.48
C ASP A 87 -19.25 -1.21 16.12
N ASN A 88 -20.08 -1.11 15.08
CA ASN A 88 -20.83 -2.22 14.53
C ASN A 88 -20.34 -2.57 13.12
N TYR A 89 -20.52 -3.85 12.76
CA TYR A 89 -20.26 -4.33 11.42
C TYR A 89 -21.56 -4.27 10.63
N VAL A 90 -21.56 -3.49 9.55
CA VAL A 90 -22.72 -3.26 8.69
C VAL A 90 -22.37 -3.60 7.26
N GLU A 91 -23.22 -4.37 6.60
CA GLU A 91 -23.11 -4.60 5.16
C GLU A 91 -23.44 -3.31 4.40
N LYS A 92 -22.52 -2.85 3.57
CA LYS A 92 -22.71 -1.71 2.68
C LYS A 92 -22.25 -2.10 1.28
N ILE A 93 -22.96 -1.58 0.28
CA ILE A 93 -22.47 -1.62 -1.10
C ILE A 93 -21.36 -0.57 -1.20
N VAL A 94 -20.16 -1.03 -1.50
CA VAL A 94 -18.97 -0.19 -1.70
C VAL A 94 -18.67 -0.18 -3.19
N GLU A 95 -18.48 1.04 -3.71
CA GLU A 95 -17.91 1.24 -5.04
C GLU A 95 -16.41 0.95 -4.96
N VAL A 96 -15.96 0.00 -5.78
CA VAL A 96 -14.57 -0.40 -5.94
C VAL A 96 -14.05 0.15 -7.25
N LEU A 97 -12.98 0.92 -7.18
CA LEU A 97 -12.27 1.40 -8.36
C LEU A 97 -11.16 0.42 -8.77
N ALA A 98 -10.95 0.29 -10.07
CA ALA A 98 -9.76 -0.31 -10.63
C ALA A 98 -8.55 0.50 -10.14
N PHE A 99 -7.50 -0.20 -9.70
CA PHE A 99 -6.30 0.44 -9.16
C PHE A 99 -5.68 1.42 -10.18
N SER A 100 -5.72 1.09 -11.47
CA SER A 100 -5.29 1.97 -12.55
C SER A 100 -6.07 3.29 -12.58
N ASP A 101 -7.39 3.23 -12.44
CA ASP A 101 -8.30 4.37 -12.51
C ASP A 101 -8.14 5.24 -11.25
N LEU A 102 -7.91 4.61 -10.10
CA LEU A 102 -7.60 5.30 -8.85
C LEU A 102 -6.33 6.14 -9.00
N LEU A 103 -5.25 5.55 -9.53
CA LEU A 103 -4.01 6.28 -9.77
C LEU A 103 -4.20 7.42 -10.78
N ASP A 104 -4.93 7.18 -11.87
CA ASP A 104 -5.16 8.19 -12.91
C ASP A 104 -6.04 9.34 -12.44
N ASN A 105 -7.05 9.07 -11.62
CA ASN A 105 -8.03 10.07 -11.24
C ASN A 105 -7.59 10.88 -10.02
N PHE A 106 -6.90 10.26 -9.06
CA PHE A 106 -6.60 10.87 -7.77
C PHE A 106 -5.10 11.14 -7.59
N VAL A 107 -4.25 10.13 -7.76
CA VAL A 107 -2.82 10.23 -7.42
C VAL A 107 -2.02 10.96 -8.49
N LYS A 108 -2.43 10.85 -9.76
CA LYS A 108 -1.76 11.43 -10.94
C LYS A 108 -0.30 10.97 -11.09
N SER A 109 0.01 9.77 -10.60
CA SER A 109 1.33 9.14 -10.75
C SER A 109 1.19 7.63 -10.90
N ARG A 110 2.07 7.04 -11.71
CA ARG A 110 2.26 5.58 -11.83
C ARG A 110 3.43 5.06 -11.01
N LEU A 111 4.29 5.95 -10.50
CA LEU A 111 5.35 5.63 -9.56
C LEU A 111 4.96 6.05 -8.15
N ILE A 112 4.96 5.10 -7.23
CA ILE A 112 4.60 5.30 -5.83
C ILE A 112 5.80 4.94 -4.96
N HIS A 113 6.22 5.85 -4.08
CA HIS A 113 7.45 5.68 -3.32
C HIS A 113 7.24 4.73 -2.13
N TYR A 114 6.11 4.90 -1.45
CA TYR A 114 5.69 4.06 -0.36
C TYR A 114 4.27 3.59 -0.61
N MET A 115 4.05 2.29 -0.49
CA MET A 115 2.73 1.70 -0.41
C MET A 115 2.60 0.98 0.93
N THR A 116 1.57 1.30 1.68
CA THR A 116 1.12 0.45 2.80
C THR A 116 -0.21 -0.16 2.42
N ILE A 117 -0.37 -1.44 2.68
CA ILE A 117 -1.57 -2.16 2.29
C ILE A 117 -1.97 -3.14 3.39
N ASP A 118 -3.16 -2.90 3.94
CA ASP A 118 -3.85 -3.83 4.82
C ASP A 118 -4.73 -4.74 3.95
N ILE A 119 -4.34 -6.01 3.82
CA ILE A 119 -4.96 -6.95 2.88
C ILE A 119 -5.88 -7.90 3.64
N GLU A 120 -7.18 -7.65 3.54
CA GLU A 120 -8.23 -8.51 4.09
C GLU A 120 -9.02 -9.29 3.02
N GLY A 121 -8.77 -9.08 1.72
CA GLY A 121 -9.52 -9.77 0.67
C GLY A 121 -9.03 -9.61 -0.78
N ALA A 122 -9.65 -8.69 -1.51
CA ALA A 122 -9.45 -8.51 -2.95
C ALA A 122 -8.11 -7.84 -3.29
N GLU A 123 -7.46 -7.24 -2.30
CA GLU A 123 -6.21 -6.49 -2.47
C GLU A 123 -5.01 -7.42 -2.76
N PHE A 124 -5.14 -8.72 -2.47
CA PHE A 124 -4.19 -9.74 -2.95
C PHE A 124 -4.03 -9.72 -4.47
N ASP A 125 -5.11 -9.50 -5.21
CA ASP A 125 -5.07 -9.50 -6.67
C ASP A 125 -4.29 -8.28 -7.19
N ILE A 126 -4.28 -7.16 -6.44
CA ILE A 126 -3.47 -5.99 -6.76
C ILE A 126 -1.98 -6.32 -6.63
N LEU A 127 -1.57 -7.00 -5.54
CA LEU A 127 -0.17 -7.42 -5.37
C LEU A 127 0.28 -8.39 -6.46
N GLU A 128 -0.60 -9.28 -6.93
CA GLU A 128 -0.24 -10.17 -8.03
C GLU A 128 -0.09 -9.42 -9.35
N GLU A 129 -0.96 -8.44 -9.63
CA GLU A 129 -0.99 -7.74 -10.91
C GLU A 129 0.18 -6.77 -11.13
N ILE A 130 0.97 -6.49 -10.09
CA ILE A 130 2.16 -5.63 -10.16
C ILE A 130 3.46 -6.41 -10.43
N LEU A 131 3.37 -7.73 -10.55
CA LEU A 131 4.48 -8.59 -10.94
C LEU A 131 4.62 -8.67 -12.48
N PRO A 132 5.79 -9.06 -13.01
CA PRO A 132 6.02 -9.04 -14.46
C PRO A 132 4.99 -9.81 -15.28
N PHE A 133 4.74 -9.29 -16.48
CA PHE A 133 3.78 -9.81 -17.47
C PHE A 133 2.29 -9.69 -17.09
N LYS A 134 1.98 -8.98 -16.00
CA LYS A 134 0.61 -8.71 -15.54
C LYS A 134 0.11 -7.34 -15.99
N ILE A 135 -1.19 -7.07 -15.79
CA ILE A 135 -1.84 -5.88 -16.37
C ILE A 135 -1.27 -4.61 -15.74
N LEU A 136 -1.22 -4.50 -14.42
CA LEU A 136 -0.72 -3.29 -13.76
C LEU A 136 0.77 -3.08 -14.02
N TYR A 137 1.56 -4.16 -14.03
CA TYR A 137 2.97 -4.11 -14.44
C TYR A 137 3.13 -3.58 -15.88
N ASN A 138 2.36 -4.09 -16.84
CA ASN A 138 2.42 -3.66 -18.24
C ASN A 138 1.90 -2.23 -18.45
N GLN A 139 1.16 -1.69 -17.48
CA GLN A 139 0.75 -0.27 -17.42
C GLN A 139 1.82 0.64 -16.81
N ASN A 140 3.04 0.12 -16.55
CA ASN A 140 4.16 0.82 -15.92
C ASN A 140 3.83 1.35 -14.51
N ILE A 141 2.97 0.64 -13.76
CA ILE A 141 2.74 0.93 -12.36
C ILE A 141 3.87 0.28 -11.54
N ALA A 142 4.56 1.08 -10.75
CA ALA A 142 5.66 0.63 -9.92
C ALA A 142 5.59 1.20 -8.50
N PHE A 143 5.98 0.38 -7.54
CA PHE A 143 6.13 0.77 -6.14
C PHE A 143 7.59 0.65 -5.77
N CYS A 144 8.13 1.63 -5.06
CA CYS A 144 9.52 1.55 -4.61
C CYS A 144 9.64 0.75 -3.31
N GLN A 145 8.67 0.91 -2.41
CA GLN A 145 8.54 0.09 -1.22
C GLN A 145 7.08 -0.29 -1.01
N ILE A 146 6.83 -1.56 -0.71
CA ILE A 146 5.52 -2.09 -0.33
C ILE A 146 5.63 -2.66 1.08
N ASP A 147 4.83 -2.16 2.00
CA ASP A 147 4.70 -2.66 3.37
C ASP A 147 3.29 -3.24 3.54
N ALA A 148 3.19 -4.57 3.62
CA ALA A 148 1.93 -5.30 3.51
C ALA A 148 1.63 -6.10 4.78
N GLU A 149 0.38 -6.03 5.22
CA GLU A 149 -0.23 -6.87 6.25
C GLU A 149 -1.12 -7.91 5.55
N LEU A 150 -0.71 -9.17 5.55
CA LEU A 150 -1.39 -10.24 4.80
C LEU A 150 -2.34 -11.02 5.70
N HIS A 151 -3.63 -10.64 5.70
CA HIS A 151 -4.69 -11.34 6.43
C HIS A 151 -5.38 -12.36 5.50
N SER A 152 -4.86 -13.59 5.43
CA SER A 152 -5.46 -14.67 4.65
C SER A 152 -5.08 -16.04 5.20
N ASN A 153 -5.63 -17.10 4.59
CA ASN A 153 -5.15 -18.46 4.83
C ASN A 153 -3.67 -18.60 4.43
N GLU A 154 -3.01 -19.56 5.09
CA GLU A 154 -1.58 -19.81 4.96
C GLU A 154 -1.15 -20.12 3.53
N ILE A 155 -2.00 -20.78 2.73
CA ILE A 155 -1.69 -21.17 1.35
C ILE A 155 -1.53 -19.93 0.48
N ARG A 156 -2.49 -19.00 0.50
CA ARG A 156 -2.44 -17.77 -0.30
C ARG A 156 -1.25 -16.88 0.10
N ILE A 157 -0.95 -16.81 1.40
CA ILE A 157 0.24 -16.10 1.90
C ILE A 157 1.52 -16.74 1.36
N ARG A 158 1.64 -18.07 1.40
CA ARG A 158 2.82 -18.76 0.86
C ARG A 158 2.97 -18.56 -0.65
N GLU A 159 1.86 -18.54 -1.40
CA GLU A 159 1.88 -18.29 -2.85
C GLU A 159 2.37 -16.89 -3.20
N ILE A 160 1.85 -15.85 -2.53
CA ILE A 160 2.28 -14.47 -2.81
C ILE A 160 3.76 -14.26 -2.43
N LEU A 161 4.18 -14.80 -1.28
CA LEU A 161 5.58 -14.78 -0.86
C LEU A 161 6.48 -15.49 -1.88
N HIS A 162 6.06 -16.65 -2.39
CA HIS A 162 6.83 -17.39 -3.38
C HIS A 162 6.98 -16.61 -4.70
N LYS A 163 5.91 -15.98 -5.17
CA LYS A 163 5.93 -15.14 -6.39
C LYS A 163 6.87 -13.94 -6.22
N PHE A 164 6.73 -13.19 -5.14
CA PHE A 164 7.54 -12.00 -4.86
C PHE A 164 9.01 -12.31 -4.58
N ASN A 165 9.32 -13.47 -3.99
CA ASN A 165 10.69 -13.85 -3.68
C ASN A 165 11.36 -14.66 -4.81
N SER A 166 10.70 -14.81 -5.96
CA SER A 166 11.28 -15.46 -7.13
C SER A 166 12.26 -14.54 -7.85
N ASN A 167 13.21 -15.12 -8.60
CA ASN A 167 14.16 -14.36 -9.42
C ASN A 167 13.50 -13.56 -10.57
N GLN A 168 12.19 -13.73 -10.78
CA GLN A 168 11.43 -12.99 -11.79
C GLN A 168 10.78 -11.74 -11.20
N SER A 169 10.80 -11.56 -9.88
CA SER A 169 10.25 -10.39 -9.23
C SER A 169 11.30 -9.27 -9.15
N PRO A 170 10.95 -8.01 -9.48
CA PRO A 170 11.84 -6.88 -9.25
C PRO A 170 11.90 -6.48 -7.76
N TYR A 171 11.11 -7.15 -6.92
CA TYR A 171 10.98 -6.86 -5.51
C TYR A 171 11.80 -7.84 -4.66
N MET A 172 12.48 -7.30 -3.65
CA MET A 172 13.22 -8.08 -2.66
C MET A 172 12.63 -7.85 -1.26
N PRO A 173 12.38 -8.91 -0.47
CA PRO A 173 11.90 -8.77 0.90
C PRO A 173 13.04 -8.29 1.81
N ILE A 174 12.77 -7.27 2.62
CA ILE A 174 13.68 -6.80 3.68
C ILE A 174 13.14 -7.07 5.09
N VAL A 175 11.83 -7.32 5.20
CA VAL A 175 11.15 -7.78 6.41
C VAL A 175 10.17 -8.86 6.01
N SER A 176 10.16 -9.96 6.74
CA SER A 176 9.11 -10.98 6.64
C SER A 176 9.00 -11.67 7.99
N LYS A 177 7.93 -11.39 8.75
CA LYS A 177 7.69 -11.99 10.05
C LYS A 177 6.21 -12.27 10.28
N PRO A 178 5.85 -13.38 10.96
CA PRO A 178 4.51 -13.53 11.47
C PRO A 178 4.25 -12.45 12.54
N PHE A 179 3.06 -11.88 12.55
CA PHE A 179 2.61 -10.97 13.60
C PHE A 179 1.15 -11.30 13.95
N LEU A 180 0.92 -11.71 15.20
CA LEU A 180 -0.38 -12.22 15.66
C LEU A 180 -0.97 -13.27 14.70
N ASN A 181 -1.99 -12.91 13.94
CA ASN A 181 -2.75 -13.79 13.03
C ASN A 181 -2.49 -13.52 11.54
N HIS A 182 -1.53 -12.67 11.20
CA HIS A 182 -1.21 -12.32 9.81
C HIS A 182 0.30 -12.33 9.56
N GLN A 183 0.69 -12.19 8.30
CA GLN A 183 2.10 -12.11 7.90
C GLN A 183 2.44 -10.66 7.53
N LYS A 184 3.42 -10.07 8.23
CA LYS A 184 3.96 -8.76 7.91
C LYS A 184 5.13 -8.90 6.95
N VAL A 185 5.08 -8.17 5.83
CA VAL A 185 6.15 -8.20 4.82
C VAL A 185 6.45 -6.79 4.32
N THR A 186 7.73 -6.47 4.19
CA THR A 186 8.18 -5.26 3.49
C THR A 186 9.05 -5.67 2.32
N TRP A 187 8.64 -5.26 1.12
CA TRP A 187 9.38 -5.44 -0.12
C TRP A 187 9.90 -4.11 -0.65
N ILE A 188 11.06 -4.15 -1.31
CA ILE A 188 11.63 -3.01 -2.03
C ILE A 188 11.87 -3.36 -3.49
N ASN A 189 11.58 -2.45 -4.40
CA ASN A 189 11.87 -2.63 -5.82
C ASN A 189 13.34 -2.29 -6.08
N ILE A 190 14.14 -3.32 -6.37
CA ILE A 190 15.58 -3.20 -6.55
C ILE A 190 15.99 -2.97 -8.01
N GLU A 191 15.04 -3.07 -8.94
CA GLU A 191 15.32 -2.96 -10.38
C GLU A 191 14.97 -1.57 -10.94
N ASN A 192 13.92 -0.91 -10.43
CA ASN A 192 13.47 0.39 -10.91
C ASN A 192 14.46 1.52 -10.57
N GLU A 193 14.91 2.26 -11.59
CA GLU A 193 15.90 3.32 -11.43
C GLU A 193 15.39 4.54 -10.65
N GLU A 194 14.13 4.93 -10.82
CA GLU A 194 13.54 6.04 -10.07
C GLU A 194 13.45 5.71 -8.57
N CYS A 195 13.24 4.44 -8.22
CA CYS A 195 13.33 3.97 -6.83
C CYS A 195 14.76 4.04 -6.27
N LYS A 196 15.76 3.72 -7.10
CA LYS A 196 17.18 3.89 -6.73
C LYS A 196 17.57 5.35 -6.60
N GLU A 197 16.90 6.28 -7.27
CA GLU A 197 17.07 7.72 -7.06
C GLU A 197 16.50 8.16 -5.70
N ALA A 198 15.33 7.65 -5.34
CA ALA A 198 14.65 7.98 -4.08
C ALA A 198 15.34 7.41 -2.84
N PHE A 199 15.87 6.18 -2.91
CA PHE A 199 16.36 5.43 -1.76
C PHE A 199 17.80 4.94 -1.91
N ASN A 200 18.51 4.78 -0.79
CA ASN A 200 19.80 4.08 -0.74
C ASN A 200 19.60 2.56 -0.70
N ILE A 201 19.08 1.98 -1.78
CA ILE A 201 18.71 0.57 -1.88
C ILE A 201 19.89 -0.37 -1.61
N SER A 202 21.10 -0.01 -2.05
CA SER A 202 22.32 -0.81 -1.86
C SER A 202 22.74 -1.04 -0.40
N LYS A 203 22.12 -0.36 0.56
CA LYS A 203 22.33 -0.64 1.99
C LYS A 203 21.51 -1.84 2.50
N TRP A 204 20.56 -2.31 1.69
CA TRP A 204 19.58 -3.33 2.05
C TRP A 204 19.69 -4.61 1.22
N VAL A 205 20.49 -4.58 0.15
CA VAL A 205 20.79 -5.70 -0.77
C VAL A 205 22.18 -6.24 -0.46
#